data_AF-A0A2V2VJD6-F1
#
_entry.id   AF-A0A2V2VJD6-F1
#
_cell.length_a   1.000
_cell.length_b   1.000
_cell.length_c   1.000
_cell.angle_alpha   90.00
_cell.angle_beta   90.00
_cell.angle_gamma   90.00
#
_symmetry.space_group_name_H-M   'P 1'
#
loop_
_entity.id
_entity.type
_entity.pdbx_description
1 polymer ?
#
loop_
_entity_poly.entity_id
_entity_poly.type
_entity_poly.pdbx_seq_one_letter_code
_entity_poly.pdbx_strand_id
1 'polypeptide(L)'
;MNIVNNAWTNGDWALLQNCHLGLPFLLQLEEKLRQQLLPGGKKVEIHEEARLWVTTEPHNAFPIGLLQMSIKLTNEPPQGIRASLVRTYSWLSQDYLEMFRRPEWKPMLFTQCFLHSVVVERRKFGPIGFSVPYEFNQGDWTASVQFLINHMTTIGENLKNPVNRDTVCYMVAEIQYGGRITDNNDRALFKAITEFLYDLRITNPDRVRDAKLLGPVITPIDQPQCKHGWGADGIFIWLRNPSF
;
A
#
# COMPACT_ATOMS: atom_id res chain seq x y z
N MET A 1 13.19 -27.86 -3.02
CA MET A 1 14.65 -27.73 -3.19
C MET A 1 15.10 -27.78 -4.65
N ASN A 2 14.51 -28.62 -5.52
CA ASN A 2 14.98 -28.80 -6.91
C ASN A 2 15.00 -27.50 -7.73
N ILE A 3 13.99 -26.64 -7.59
CA ILE A 3 13.91 -25.36 -8.31
C ILE A 3 15.11 -24.45 -7.98
N VAL A 4 15.49 -24.36 -6.71
CA VAL A 4 16.64 -23.54 -6.28
C VAL A 4 17.95 -24.07 -6.86
N ASN A 5 18.13 -25.40 -6.88
CA ASN A 5 19.34 -26.01 -7.42
C ASN A 5 19.45 -25.79 -8.94
N ASN A 6 18.35 -25.98 -9.65
CA ASN A 6 18.31 -25.76 -11.09
C ASN A 6 18.61 -24.29 -11.42
N ALA A 7 18.06 -23.35 -10.64
CA ALA A 7 18.35 -21.93 -10.80
C ALA A 7 19.84 -21.61 -10.55
N TRP A 8 20.46 -22.22 -9.53
CA TRP A 8 21.90 -22.07 -9.28
C TRP A 8 22.77 -22.60 -10.41
N THR A 9 22.42 -23.74 -11.02
CA THR A 9 23.20 -24.32 -12.12
C THR A 9 23.00 -23.56 -13.44
N ASN A 10 21.77 -23.12 -13.72
CA ASN A 10 21.43 -22.49 -15.00
C ASN A 10 21.66 -20.97 -15.03
N GLY A 11 21.85 -20.32 -13.87
CA GLY A 11 21.93 -18.86 -13.79
C GLY A 11 20.58 -18.15 -13.69
N ASP A 12 19.51 -18.89 -13.41
CA ASP A 12 18.16 -18.33 -13.32
C ASP A 12 17.91 -17.61 -11.98
N TRP A 13 16.82 -16.83 -11.97
CA TRP A 13 16.34 -16.17 -10.77
C TRP A 13 15.23 -17.00 -10.12
N ALA A 14 15.40 -17.31 -8.83
CA ALA A 14 14.39 -18.00 -8.04
C ALA A 14 13.76 -17.03 -7.03
N LEU A 15 12.43 -16.96 -7.00
CA LEU A 15 11.66 -16.19 -6.02
C LEU A 15 10.90 -17.15 -5.11
N LEU A 16 11.22 -17.11 -3.82
CA LEU A 16 10.52 -17.83 -2.76
C LEU A 16 9.59 -16.85 -2.03
N GLN A 17 8.28 -17.04 -2.15
CA GLN A 17 7.30 -16.14 -1.56
C GLN A 17 6.76 -16.67 -0.22
N ASN A 18 6.41 -15.75 0.68
CA ASN A 18 5.72 -16.02 1.95
C ASN A 18 6.44 -17.03 2.85
N CYS A 19 7.77 -16.91 2.94
CA CYS A 19 8.62 -17.91 3.59
C CYS A 19 8.46 -17.95 5.12
N HIS A 20 7.81 -16.96 5.74
CA HIS A 20 7.42 -17.00 7.15
C HIS A 20 6.48 -18.18 7.45
N LEU A 21 5.72 -18.66 6.46
CA LEU A 21 4.86 -19.86 6.57
C LEU A 21 5.64 -21.19 6.47
N GLY A 22 6.90 -21.15 6.06
CA GLY A 22 7.70 -22.31 5.65
C GLY A 22 9.06 -22.41 6.36
N LEU A 23 9.12 -22.13 7.67
CA LEU A 23 10.38 -22.09 8.43
C LEU A 23 11.25 -23.36 8.33
N PRO A 24 10.71 -24.59 8.35
CA PRO A 24 11.53 -25.80 8.20
C PRO A 24 12.28 -25.85 6.87
N PHE A 25 11.69 -25.31 5.81
CA PHE A 25 12.35 -25.22 4.50
C PHE A 25 13.49 -24.20 4.53
N LEU A 26 13.31 -23.06 5.20
CA LEU A 26 14.36 -22.06 5.35
C LEU A 26 15.57 -22.59 6.14
N LEU A 27 15.35 -23.42 7.17
CA LEU A 27 16.44 -24.08 7.90
C LEU A 27 17.24 -25.02 6.99
N GLN A 28 16.56 -25.80 6.12
CA GLN A 28 17.24 -26.64 5.15
C GLN A 28 18.01 -25.82 4.11
N LEU A 29 17.46 -24.68 3.70
CA LEU A 29 18.13 -23.74 2.78
C LEU A 29 19.38 -23.13 3.43
N GLU A 30 19.29 -22.71 4.69
CA GLU A 30 20.41 -22.20 5.48
C GLU A 30 21.55 -23.23 5.54
N GLU A 31 21.24 -24.45 5.94
CA GLU A 31 22.25 -25.50 6.08
C GLU A 31 22.93 -25.79 4.73
N LYS A 32 22.16 -25.76 3.64
CA LYS A 32 22.71 -25.96 2.30
C LYS A 32 23.65 -24.83 1.88
N LEU A 33 23.30 -23.58 2.15
CA LEU A 33 24.14 -22.42 1.87
C LEU A 33 25.40 -22.42 2.74
N ARG A 34 25.28 -22.80 4.02
CA ARG A 34 26.41 -22.96 4.93
C ARG A 34 27.39 -24.00 4.41
N GLN A 35 26.90 -25.13 3.90
CA GLN A 35 27.75 -26.16 3.28
C GLN A 35 28.49 -25.67 2.02
N GLN A 36 27.97 -24.67 1.30
CA GLN A 36 28.69 -24.05 0.17
C GLN A 36 29.84 -23.14 0.63
N LEU A 37 29.68 -22.50 1.78
CA LEU A 37 30.63 -21.52 2.33
C LEU A 37 31.83 -22.16 3.06
N LEU A 38 31.69 -23.42 3.53
CA LEU A 38 32.73 -24.08 4.32
C LEU A 38 33.92 -24.53 3.44
N PRO A 39 35.18 -24.32 3.88
CA PRO A 39 36.35 -24.88 3.22
C PRO A 39 36.34 -26.42 3.36
N GLY A 40 36.10 -27.12 2.25
CA GLY A 40 35.94 -28.59 2.20
C GLY A 40 34.50 -29.08 2.04
N GLY A 41 33.52 -28.18 1.99
CA GLY A 41 32.13 -28.52 1.67
C GLY A 41 31.94 -28.95 0.20
N LYS A 42 30.84 -29.67 -0.07
CA LYS A 42 30.45 -30.05 -1.44
C LYS A 42 30.02 -28.79 -2.21
N LYS A 43 30.98 -28.13 -2.86
CA LYS A 43 30.75 -26.95 -3.69
C LYS A 43 29.89 -27.36 -4.90
N VAL A 44 28.67 -26.85 -4.93
CA VAL A 44 27.84 -26.79 -6.12
C VAL A 44 28.36 -25.57 -6.89
N GLU A 45 28.67 -25.75 -8.16
CA GLU A 45 29.01 -24.63 -9.03
C GLU A 45 27.76 -23.75 -9.19
N ILE A 46 27.80 -22.57 -8.56
CA ILE A 46 26.72 -21.58 -8.65
C ILE A 46 27.09 -20.62 -9.76
N HIS A 47 26.24 -20.55 -10.78
CA HIS A 47 26.38 -19.63 -11.89
C HIS A 47 26.39 -18.17 -11.40
N GLU A 48 27.25 -17.32 -11.99
CA GLU A 48 27.47 -15.94 -11.53
C GLU A 48 26.20 -15.07 -11.59
N GLU A 49 25.32 -15.33 -12.56
CA GLU A 49 24.04 -14.64 -12.74
C GLU A 49 22.89 -15.17 -11.87
N ALA A 50 23.08 -16.30 -11.17
CA ALA A 50 22.02 -16.86 -10.35
C ALA A 50 21.66 -15.89 -9.19
N ARG A 51 20.36 -15.68 -8.98
CA ARG A 51 19.83 -14.84 -7.88
C ARG A 51 18.73 -15.57 -7.13
N LEU A 52 18.78 -15.51 -5.81
CA LEU A 52 17.74 -16.05 -4.93
C LEU A 52 17.09 -14.91 -4.16
N TRP A 53 15.79 -14.73 -4.38
CA TRP A 53 14.94 -13.77 -3.72
C TRP A 53 14.02 -14.50 -2.75
N VAL A 54 13.94 -14.00 -1.52
CA VAL A 54 13.07 -14.54 -0.47
C VAL A 54 12.19 -13.41 0.04
N THR A 55 10.87 -13.59 0.00
CA THR A 55 9.91 -12.69 0.66
C THR A 55 9.43 -13.32 1.95
N THR A 56 9.52 -12.59 3.06
CA THR A 56 9.10 -13.05 4.38
C THR A 56 8.54 -11.90 5.20
N GLU A 57 7.73 -12.22 6.19
CA GLU A 57 7.39 -11.30 7.28
C GLU A 57 8.36 -11.53 8.44
N PRO A 58 8.52 -10.56 9.36
CA PRO A 58 9.29 -10.78 10.58
C PRO A 58 8.73 -11.95 11.37
N HIS A 59 9.59 -12.90 11.73
CA HIS A 59 9.20 -14.06 12.52
C HIS A 59 10.31 -14.40 13.52
N ASN A 60 9.96 -14.62 14.79
CA ASN A 60 10.94 -14.85 15.87
C ASN A 60 11.78 -16.12 15.65
N ALA A 61 11.20 -17.14 15.02
CA ALA A 61 11.90 -18.37 14.66
C ALA A 61 12.51 -18.35 13.24
N PHE A 62 12.63 -17.18 12.62
CA PHE A 62 13.32 -17.07 11.34
C PHE A 62 14.81 -17.42 11.50
N PRO A 63 15.41 -18.23 10.61
CA PRO A 63 16.78 -18.68 10.77
C PRO A 63 17.80 -17.51 10.72
N ILE A 64 18.51 -17.31 11.84
CA ILE A 64 19.45 -16.18 12.00
C ILE A 64 20.65 -16.31 11.06
N GLY A 65 21.12 -17.53 10.79
CA GLY A 65 22.22 -17.74 9.86
C GLY A 65 21.85 -17.29 8.45
N LEU A 66 20.62 -17.60 8.00
CA LEU A 66 20.10 -17.12 6.72
C LEU A 66 19.99 -15.58 6.67
N LEU A 67 19.63 -14.94 7.79
CA LEU A 67 19.70 -13.49 7.90
C LEU A 67 21.15 -13.02 7.74
N GLN A 68 22.10 -13.56 8.47
CA GLN A 68 23.50 -13.12 8.38
C GLN A 68 24.09 -13.24 6.96
N MET A 69 23.74 -14.29 6.22
CA MET A 69 24.23 -14.54 4.86
C MET A 69 23.52 -13.71 3.76
N SER A 70 22.48 -12.95 4.09
CA SER A 70 21.66 -12.22 3.12
C SER A 70 21.80 -10.70 3.19
N ILE A 71 21.47 -10.03 2.10
CA ILE A 71 21.12 -8.61 2.05
C ILE A 71 19.65 -8.48 2.38
N LYS A 72 19.31 -7.55 3.28
CA LYS A 72 17.95 -7.32 3.77
C LYS A 72 17.46 -6.00 3.21
N LEU A 73 16.27 -6.04 2.65
CA LEU A 73 15.55 -4.92 2.07
C LEU A 73 14.18 -4.88 2.74
N THR A 74 13.82 -3.78 3.39
CA THR A 74 12.49 -3.60 3.96
C THR A 74 11.63 -2.84 2.96
N ASN A 75 10.41 -3.34 2.70
CA ASN A 75 9.46 -2.64 1.84
C ASN A 75 8.38 -1.99 2.69
N GLU A 76 8.75 -0.93 3.40
CA GLU A 76 7.79 -0.21 4.23
C GLU A 76 6.82 0.61 3.35
N PRO A 77 5.54 0.72 3.72
CA PRO A 77 4.62 1.62 3.05
C PRO A 77 5.15 3.07 3.15
N PRO A 78 4.94 3.91 2.11
CA PRO A 78 5.41 5.29 2.11
C PRO A 78 4.94 6.01 3.37
N GLN A 79 5.83 6.79 3.99
CA GLN A 79 5.51 7.53 5.20
C GLN A 79 5.00 8.94 4.84
N GLY A 80 3.83 9.28 5.39
CA GLY A 80 3.22 10.59 5.22
C GLY A 80 2.28 10.69 4.03
N ILE A 81 1.28 11.59 4.17
CA ILE A 81 0.18 11.77 3.21
C ILE A 81 0.70 12.08 1.80
N ARG A 82 1.73 12.91 1.66
CA ARG A 82 2.28 13.29 0.35
C ARG A 82 2.86 12.08 -0.39
N ALA A 83 3.64 11.25 0.30
CA ALA A 83 4.26 10.07 -0.31
C ALA A 83 3.20 9.00 -0.63
N SER A 84 2.22 8.81 0.26
CA SER A 84 1.06 7.96 -0.01
C SER A 84 0.28 8.45 -1.24
N LEU A 85 0.03 9.76 -1.35
CA LEU A 85 -0.70 10.32 -2.48
C LEU A 85 0.05 10.14 -3.80
N VAL A 86 1.36 10.40 -3.83
CA VAL A 86 2.19 10.16 -5.03
C VAL A 86 2.12 8.69 -5.44
N ARG A 87 2.16 7.75 -4.49
CA ARG A 87 2.00 6.32 -4.76
C ARG A 87 0.62 6.01 -5.33
N THR A 88 -0.47 6.47 -4.70
CA THR A 88 -1.84 6.22 -5.19
C THR A 88 -2.08 6.86 -6.55
N TYR A 89 -1.50 8.04 -6.80
CA TYR A 89 -1.61 8.72 -8.09
C TYR A 89 -0.81 8.03 -9.18
N SER A 90 0.28 7.33 -8.85
CA SER A 90 1.06 6.52 -9.80
C SER A 90 0.28 5.34 -10.40
N TRP A 91 -0.84 4.96 -9.77
CA TRP A 91 -1.76 3.94 -10.30
C TRP A 91 -2.64 4.46 -11.45
N LEU A 92 -2.70 5.78 -11.64
CA LEU A 92 -3.47 6.41 -12.72
C LEU A 92 -2.60 6.55 -13.97
N SER A 93 -3.09 6.05 -15.10
CA SER A 93 -2.52 6.39 -16.41
C SER A 93 -3.06 7.74 -16.91
N GLN A 94 -2.38 8.31 -17.91
CA GLN A 94 -2.85 9.54 -18.55
C GLN A 94 -4.28 9.39 -19.12
N ASP A 95 -4.61 8.20 -19.64
CA ASP A 95 -5.93 7.90 -20.18
C ASP A 95 -7.03 8.04 -19.13
N TYR A 96 -6.78 7.66 -17.87
CA TYR A 96 -7.73 7.87 -16.79
C TYR A 96 -7.96 9.36 -16.52
N LEU A 97 -6.92 10.19 -16.58
CA LEU A 97 -7.03 11.63 -16.34
C LEU A 97 -7.81 12.36 -17.44
N GLU A 98 -7.75 11.85 -18.67
CA GLU A 98 -8.35 12.45 -19.86
C GLU A 98 -9.65 11.78 -20.31
N MET A 99 -10.09 10.74 -19.59
CA MET A 99 -11.28 9.94 -19.92
C MET A 99 -12.56 10.76 -20.11
N PHE A 100 -12.74 11.80 -19.29
CA PHE A 100 -13.88 12.70 -19.39
C PHE A 100 -13.43 14.16 -19.49
N ARG A 101 -14.06 14.92 -20.39
CA ARG A 101 -13.79 16.37 -20.58
C ARG A 101 -14.45 17.26 -19.53
N ARG A 102 -15.23 16.66 -18.63
CA ARG A 102 -15.98 17.38 -17.59
C ARG A 102 -15.02 17.99 -16.57
N PRO A 103 -15.20 19.26 -16.17
CA PRO A 103 -14.31 19.94 -15.22
C PRO A 103 -14.31 19.27 -13.84
N GLU A 104 -15.37 18.55 -13.47
CA GLU A 104 -15.49 17.86 -12.19
C GLU A 104 -14.66 16.56 -12.12
N TRP A 105 -14.28 15.96 -13.27
CA TRP A 105 -13.65 14.64 -13.32
C TRP A 105 -12.29 14.59 -12.61
N LYS A 106 -11.37 15.48 -13.00
CA LYS A 106 -10.01 15.51 -12.43
C LYS A 106 -10.02 15.83 -10.93
N PRO A 107 -10.79 16.82 -10.44
CA PRO A 107 -10.98 17.04 -9.00
C PRO A 107 -11.52 15.81 -8.27
N MET A 108 -12.55 15.13 -8.81
CA MET A 108 -13.12 13.93 -8.17
C MET A 108 -12.12 12.78 -8.07
N LEU A 109 -11.33 12.58 -9.13
CA LEU A 109 -10.30 11.54 -9.17
C LEU A 109 -9.18 11.85 -8.16
N PHE A 110 -8.76 13.10 -8.07
CA PHE A 110 -7.84 13.57 -7.04
C PHE A 110 -8.41 13.35 -5.63
N THR A 111 -9.67 13.73 -5.39
CA THR A 111 -10.36 13.50 -4.11
C THR A 111 -10.32 12.03 -3.73
N GLN A 112 -10.56 11.12 -4.67
CA GLN A 112 -10.55 9.68 -4.40
C GLN A 112 -9.14 9.16 -4.04
N CYS A 113 -8.09 9.61 -4.75
CA CYS A 113 -6.71 9.28 -4.40
C CYS A 113 -6.30 9.85 -3.03
N PHE A 114 -6.74 11.07 -2.73
CA PHE A 114 -6.47 11.73 -1.46
C PHE A 114 -7.20 11.07 -0.30
N LEU A 115 -8.48 10.73 -0.46
CA LEU A 115 -9.27 9.99 0.51
C LEU A 115 -8.59 8.66 0.86
N HIS A 116 -8.19 7.88 -0.15
CA HIS A 116 -7.49 6.62 0.07
C HIS A 116 -6.19 6.82 0.87
N SER A 117 -5.40 7.84 0.52
CA SER A 117 -4.17 8.17 1.22
C SER A 117 -4.41 8.59 2.68
N VAL A 118 -5.42 9.42 2.93
CA VAL A 118 -5.80 9.85 4.29
C VAL A 118 -6.16 8.65 5.15
N VAL A 119 -6.95 7.72 4.62
CA VAL A 119 -7.44 6.55 5.35
C VAL A 119 -6.31 5.58 5.67
N VAL A 120 -5.42 5.32 4.70
CA VAL A 120 -4.23 4.47 4.89
C VAL A 120 -3.29 5.08 5.94
N GLU A 121 -3.00 6.38 5.88
CA GLU A 121 -2.16 7.04 6.87
C GLU A 121 -2.84 7.09 8.25
N ARG A 122 -4.15 7.33 8.30
CA ARG A 122 -4.90 7.42 9.56
C ARG A 122 -4.85 6.12 10.35
N ARG A 123 -4.85 4.97 9.69
CA ARG A 123 -4.69 3.65 10.32
C ARG A 123 -3.39 3.53 11.12
N LYS A 124 -2.32 4.23 10.72
CA LYS A 124 -1.02 4.17 11.42
C LYS A 124 -1.08 4.70 12.85
N PHE A 125 -2.10 5.49 13.20
CA PHE A 125 -2.34 5.98 14.56
C PHE A 125 -3.07 4.97 15.47
N GLY A 126 -3.25 3.73 15.02
CA GLY A 126 -3.88 2.67 15.80
C GLY A 126 -5.30 3.05 16.24
N PRO A 127 -5.69 2.76 17.49
CA PRO A 127 -7.04 3.02 18.00
C PRO A 127 -7.52 4.48 17.93
N ILE A 128 -6.61 5.46 17.85
CA ILE A 128 -6.95 6.88 17.70
C ILE A 128 -7.38 7.19 16.26
N GLY A 129 -6.83 6.46 15.29
CA GLY A 129 -7.18 6.59 13.89
C GLY A 129 -8.49 5.89 13.56
N PHE A 130 -8.53 4.59 13.85
CA PHE A 130 -9.68 3.69 13.74
C PHE A 130 -9.66 2.75 14.93
N SER A 131 -10.83 2.48 15.51
CA SER A 131 -10.98 1.59 16.66
C SER A 131 -10.50 0.17 16.33
N VAL A 132 -10.70 -0.27 15.09
CA VAL A 132 -10.27 -1.58 14.56
C VAL A 132 -9.22 -1.40 13.44
N PRO A 133 -8.17 -2.25 13.38
CA PRO A 133 -7.13 -2.14 12.35
C PRO A 133 -7.60 -2.68 10.99
N TYR A 134 -8.40 -1.89 10.26
CA TYR A 134 -8.89 -2.27 8.93
C TYR A 134 -7.81 -2.29 7.86
N GLU A 135 -7.83 -3.30 7.00
CA GLU A 135 -6.94 -3.35 5.86
C GLU A 135 -7.60 -2.77 4.60
N PHE A 136 -7.28 -1.52 4.27
CA PHE A 136 -7.63 -0.91 2.99
C PHE A 136 -6.52 -1.14 1.98
N ASN A 137 -6.88 -1.56 0.76
CA ASN A 137 -5.93 -1.93 -0.28
C ASN A 137 -6.24 -1.24 -1.62
N GLN A 138 -5.38 -1.47 -2.60
CA GLN A 138 -5.54 -0.92 -3.95
C GLN A 138 -6.87 -1.36 -4.60
N GLY A 139 -7.38 -2.56 -4.28
CA GLY A 139 -8.65 -3.06 -4.78
C GLY A 139 -9.85 -2.19 -4.40
N ASP A 140 -9.89 -1.70 -3.15
CA ASP A 140 -10.96 -0.80 -2.69
C ASP A 140 -10.93 0.54 -3.43
N TRP A 141 -9.71 1.04 -3.68
CA TRP A 141 -9.51 2.24 -4.49
C TRP A 141 -9.94 2.01 -5.94
N THR A 142 -9.52 0.92 -6.58
CA THR A 142 -9.87 0.59 -7.97
C THR A 142 -11.38 0.44 -8.14
N ALA A 143 -12.05 -0.27 -7.22
CA ALA A 143 -13.50 -0.45 -7.26
C ALA A 143 -14.26 0.88 -7.12
N SER A 144 -13.77 1.77 -6.25
CA SER A 144 -14.32 3.12 -6.10
C SER A 144 -14.12 3.97 -7.36
N VAL A 145 -12.93 3.95 -7.97
CA VAL A 145 -12.67 4.66 -9.24
C VAL A 145 -13.54 4.11 -10.36
N GLN A 146 -13.71 2.80 -10.45
CA GLN A 146 -14.59 2.18 -11.45
C GLN A 146 -16.05 2.62 -11.27
N PHE A 147 -16.52 2.73 -10.03
CA PHE A 147 -17.83 3.31 -9.75
C PHE A 147 -17.93 4.76 -10.24
N LEU A 148 -16.91 5.59 -9.97
CA LEU A 148 -16.89 6.98 -10.46
C LEU A 148 -16.94 7.04 -11.98
N ILE A 149 -16.18 6.19 -12.69
CA ILE A 149 -16.22 6.09 -14.15
C ILE A 149 -17.64 5.76 -14.61
N ASN A 150 -18.24 4.71 -14.07
CA ASN A 150 -19.60 4.30 -14.44
C ASN A 150 -20.63 5.40 -14.17
N HIS A 151 -20.49 6.12 -13.06
CA HIS A 151 -21.33 7.26 -12.72
C HIS A 151 -21.19 8.39 -13.75
N MET A 152 -19.95 8.75 -14.12
CA MET A 152 -19.65 9.78 -15.11
C MET A 152 -20.13 9.39 -16.52
N THR A 153 -20.00 8.13 -16.91
CA THR A 153 -20.56 7.59 -18.16
C THR A 153 -22.08 7.71 -18.18
N THR A 154 -22.75 7.43 -17.05
CA THR A 154 -24.23 7.46 -16.96
C THR A 154 -24.79 8.87 -17.08
N ILE A 155 -24.17 9.85 -16.42
CA ILE A 155 -24.62 11.26 -16.50
C ILE A 155 -24.25 11.92 -17.84
N GLY A 156 -23.24 11.38 -18.53
CA GLY A 156 -22.74 11.84 -19.82
C GLY A 156 -22.01 13.19 -19.75
N GLU A 157 -21.68 13.73 -20.93
CA GLU A 157 -20.97 15.01 -21.06
C GLU A 157 -21.86 16.25 -20.86
N ASN A 158 -23.18 16.06 -20.78
CA ASN A 158 -24.10 17.18 -20.62
C ASN A 158 -23.99 17.78 -19.22
N LEU A 159 -23.45 19.00 -19.13
CA LEU A 159 -23.26 19.74 -17.88
C LEU A 159 -24.57 20.08 -17.15
N LYS A 160 -25.73 19.99 -17.82
CA LYS A 160 -27.03 20.13 -17.17
C LYS A 160 -27.34 18.98 -16.19
N ASN A 161 -26.65 17.85 -16.32
CA ASN A 161 -26.74 16.73 -15.40
C ASN A 161 -25.62 16.88 -14.35
N PRO A 162 -25.93 17.42 -13.15
CA PRO A 162 -24.93 17.58 -12.11
C PRO A 162 -24.52 16.22 -11.55
N VAL A 163 -23.27 16.13 -11.09
CA VAL A 163 -22.81 14.98 -10.30
C VAL A 163 -23.60 14.96 -8.99
N ASN A 164 -24.26 13.84 -8.69
CA ASN A 164 -24.95 13.67 -7.41
C ASN A 164 -23.94 13.32 -6.32
N ARG A 165 -23.51 14.34 -5.57
CA ARG A 165 -22.55 14.19 -4.47
C ARG A 165 -23.02 13.18 -3.43
N ASP A 166 -24.28 13.20 -3.06
CA ASP A 166 -24.79 12.33 -1.99
C ASP A 166 -24.75 10.86 -2.42
N THR A 167 -25.04 10.58 -3.70
CA THR A 167 -24.84 9.25 -4.28
C THR A 167 -23.38 8.85 -4.27
N VAL A 168 -22.47 9.73 -4.67
CA VAL A 168 -21.03 9.42 -4.69
C VAL A 168 -20.51 9.15 -3.28
N CYS A 169 -20.85 10.01 -2.31
CA CYS A 169 -20.45 9.85 -0.91
C CYS A 169 -21.00 8.56 -0.32
N TYR A 170 -22.28 8.26 -0.55
CA TYR A 170 -22.90 7.02 -0.09
C TYR A 170 -22.20 5.79 -0.69
N MET A 171 -21.97 5.78 -2.00
CA MET A 171 -21.33 4.65 -2.66
C MET A 171 -19.89 4.44 -2.17
N VAL A 172 -19.09 5.49 -2.03
CA VAL A 172 -17.72 5.36 -1.53
C VAL A 172 -17.68 4.99 -0.05
N ALA A 173 -18.45 5.69 0.80
CA ALA A 173 -18.40 5.53 2.25
C ALA A 173 -19.10 4.28 2.76
N GLU A 174 -20.29 3.97 2.26
CA GLU A 174 -21.13 2.91 2.80
C GLU A 174 -20.91 1.59 2.06
N ILE A 175 -20.68 1.63 0.75
CA ILE A 175 -20.60 0.42 -0.08
C ILE A 175 -19.14 -0.02 -0.27
N GLN A 176 -18.27 0.85 -0.79
CA GLN A 176 -16.90 0.47 -1.14
C GLN A 176 -16.04 0.24 0.11
N TYR A 177 -15.83 1.29 0.92
CA TYR A 177 -15.02 1.19 2.13
C TYR A 177 -15.83 0.68 3.33
N GLY A 178 -17.11 1.04 3.40
CA GLY A 178 -18.02 0.65 4.49
C GLY A 178 -18.21 -0.86 4.61
N GLY A 179 -18.05 -1.62 3.52
CA GLY A 179 -18.05 -3.09 3.56
C GLY A 179 -16.94 -3.70 4.41
N ARG A 180 -15.85 -2.96 4.68
CA ARG A 180 -14.77 -3.40 5.58
C ARG A 180 -14.93 -2.90 7.01
N ILE A 181 -15.63 -1.79 7.19
CA ILE A 181 -15.73 -1.10 8.48
C ILE A 181 -16.84 -1.75 9.29
N THR A 182 -16.46 -2.38 10.40
CA THR A 182 -17.35 -3.12 11.29
C THR A 182 -17.89 -2.29 12.45
N ASP A 183 -17.15 -1.26 12.90
CA ASP A 183 -17.54 -0.41 14.02
C ASP A 183 -18.38 0.79 13.55
N ASN A 184 -19.43 1.11 14.30
CA ASN A 184 -20.37 2.17 13.94
C ASN A 184 -19.76 3.58 14.04
N ASN A 185 -18.86 3.81 15.01
CA ASN A 185 -18.19 5.10 15.17
C ASN A 185 -17.16 5.28 14.06
N ASP A 186 -16.39 4.24 13.75
CA ASP A 186 -15.44 4.25 12.63
C ASP A 186 -16.16 4.47 11.28
N ARG A 187 -17.37 3.90 11.12
CA ARG A 187 -18.21 4.11 9.93
C ARG A 187 -18.70 5.56 9.83
N ALA A 188 -19.19 6.12 10.94
CA ALA A 188 -19.61 7.52 11.00
C ALA A 188 -18.44 8.49 10.72
N LEU A 189 -17.26 8.19 11.27
CA LEU A 189 -16.03 8.92 11.02
C LEU A 189 -15.64 8.88 9.54
N PHE A 190 -15.62 7.68 8.94
CA PHE A 190 -15.27 7.52 7.53
C PHE A 190 -16.24 8.27 6.61
N LYS A 191 -17.53 8.19 6.91
CA LYS A 191 -18.57 8.94 6.20
C LYS A 191 -18.32 10.45 6.30
N ALA A 192 -18.06 10.97 7.49
CA ALA A 192 -17.78 12.39 7.70
C ALA A 192 -16.53 12.85 6.92
N ILE A 193 -15.44 12.06 6.91
CA ILE A 193 -14.24 12.34 6.12
C ILE A 193 -14.58 12.36 4.62
N THR A 194 -15.32 11.37 4.15
CA THR A 194 -15.71 11.26 2.73
C THR A 194 -16.54 12.46 2.31
N GLU A 195 -17.56 12.81 3.08
CA GLU A 195 -18.41 13.97 2.84
C GLU A 195 -17.59 15.27 2.83
N PHE A 196 -16.68 15.45 3.79
CA PHE A 196 -15.80 16.61 3.83
C PHE A 196 -14.94 16.72 2.57
N LEU A 197 -14.28 15.63 2.16
CA LEU A 197 -13.37 15.64 1.01
C LEU A 197 -14.08 15.75 -0.34
N TYR A 198 -15.29 15.19 -0.47
CA TYR A 198 -16.12 15.30 -1.68
C TYR A 198 -16.90 16.61 -1.77
N ASP A 199 -16.74 17.52 -0.81
CA ASP A 199 -17.16 18.90 -0.98
C ASP A 199 -16.28 19.58 -2.05
N LEU A 200 -16.81 19.66 -3.28
CA LEU A 200 -16.15 20.24 -4.46
C LEU A 200 -15.73 21.71 -4.31
N ARG A 201 -16.09 22.39 -3.21
CA ARG A 201 -15.53 23.70 -2.83
C ARG A 201 -14.06 23.60 -2.43
N ILE A 202 -13.64 22.47 -1.88
CA ILE A 202 -12.28 22.21 -1.38
C ILE A 202 -11.36 21.70 -2.51
N THR A 203 -11.92 20.99 -3.50
CA THR A 203 -11.15 20.32 -4.57
C THR A 203 -11.17 21.06 -5.90
N ASN A 204 -11.98 22.11 -6.04
CA ASN A 204 -11.89 23.05 -7.16
C ASN A 204 -10.81 24.12 -6.85
N PRO A 205 -9.68 24.16 -7.58
CA PRO A 205 -8.61 25.13 -7.35
C PRO A 205 -9.06 26.60 -7.45
N ASP A 206 -10.15 26.90 -8.16
CA ASP A 206 -10.70 28.26 -8.27
C ASP A 206 -11.49 28.70 -7.02
N ARG A 207 -11.87 27.76 -6.14
CA ARG A 207 -12.69 28.01 -4.94
C ARG A 207 -11.92 27.99 -3.62
N VAL A 208 -10.63 27.63 -3.63
CA VAL A 208 -9.74 27.61 -2.44
C VAL A 208 -9.37 29.03 -1.93
N ARG A 209 -9.95 30.09 -2.49
CA ARG A 209 -9.63 31.48 -2.12
C ARG A 209 -10.27 31.95 -0.80
N ASP A 210 -11.28 31.26 -0.30
CA ASP A 210 -11.98 31.66 0.92
C ASP A 210 -11.56 30.81 2.13
N ALA A 211 -10.48 31.21 2.79
CA ALA A 211 -10.03 30.65 4.08
C ALA A 211 -11.11 30.69 5.19
N LYS A 212 -12.22 31.40 4.98
CA LYS A 212 -13.38 31.46 5.87
C LYS A 212 -14.27 30.20 5.84
N LEU A 213 -14.16 29.36 4.80
CA LEU A 213 -14.98 28.15 4.65
C LEU A 213 -14.42 26.93 5.39
N LEU A 214 -13.20 26.99 5.90
CA LEU A 214 -12.51 25.85 6.53
C LEU A 214 -12.88 25.62 8.00
N GLY A 215 -13.78 26.41 8.59
CA GLY A 215 -14.11 26.32 10.01
C GLY A 215 -12.89 26.60 10.91
N PRO A 216 -13.04 26.58 12.25
CA PRO A 216 -11.90 26.70 13.14
C PRO A 216 -10.99 25.49 12.93
N VAL A 217 -9.80 25.74 12.39
CA VAL A 217 -8.68 24.79 12.39
C VAL A 217 -8.46 24.42 13.85
N ILE A 218 -8.76 23.17 14.21
CA ILE A 218 -8.42 22.61 15.51
C ILE A 218 -6.91 22.80 15.67
N THR A 219 -6.52 23.61 16.65
CA THR A 219 -5.12 23.90 16.95
C THR A 219 -4.33 22.61 17.17
N PRO A 220 -3.04 22.57 16.83
CA PRO A 220 -2.23 21.40 17.09
C PRO A 220 -2.24 21.13 18.61
N ILE A 221 -2.74 19.98 19.02
CA ILE A 221 -2.41 19.44 20.33
C ILE A 221 -0.95 19.03 20.20
N ASP A 222 -0.10 19.59 21.06
CA ASP A 222 1.31 19.27 21.16
C ASP A 222 1.52 17.76 21.05
N GLN A 223 2.32 17.37 20.05
CA GLN A 223 2.69 15.98 19.82
C GLN A 223 3.39 15.43 21.07
N PRO A 224 2.89 14.38 21.73
CA PRO A 224 3.76 13.55 22.53
C PRO A 224 4.70 12.84 21.55
N GLN A 225 6.01 12.97 21.79
CA GLN A 225 7.03 12.22 21.06
C GLN A 225 6.75 10.71 21.19
N CYS A 226 6.19 10.09 20.15
CA CYS A 226 6.09 8.65 20.08
C CYS A 226 7.45 8.05 19.74
N LYS A 227 8.07 7.47 20.78
CA LYS A 227 9.25 6.62 20.68
C LYS A 227 8.97 5.41 19.79
N HIS A 228 10.02 4.96 19.11
CA HIS A 228 10.04 3.91 18.11
C HIS A 228 9.26 2.66 18.52
N GLY A 229 8.31 2.24 17.68
CA GLY A 229 7.66 0.95 17.71
C GLY A 229 7.74 0.35 16.32
N TRP A 230 8.46 -0.77 16.21
CA TRP A 230 8.73 -1.49 14.98
C TRP A 230 7.42 -1.94 14.31
N GLY A 231 7.22 -1.56 13.05
CA GLY A 231 6.17 -2.08 12.18
C GLY A 231 6.82 -2.50 10.87
N ALA A 232 7.39 -3.70 10.84
CA ALA A 232 8.10 -4.23 9.68
C ALA A 232 7.15 -5.11 8.86
N ASP A 233 6.56 -4.56 7.81
CA ASP A 233 5.79 -5.34 6.85
C ASP A 233 6.67 -5.62 5.62
N GLY A 234 7.17 -6.86 5.56
CA GLY A 234 7.92 -7.41 4.42
C GLY A 234 9.43 -7.17 4.45
N ILE A 235 10.19 -8.24 4.72
CA ILE A 235 11.64 -8.30 4.52
C ILE A 235 11.89 -9.08 3.23
N PHE A 236 12.53 -8.42 2.28
CA PHE A 236 13.14 -9.02 1.10
C PHE A 236 14.58 -9.41 1.45
N ILE A 237 14.89 -10.68 1.28
CA ILE A 237 16.21 -11.25 1.51
C ILE A 237 16.80 -11.61 0.15
N TRP A 238 17.90 -10.95 -0.22
CA TRP A 238 18.69 -11.28 -1.38
C TRP A 238 19.98 -11.97 -0.95
N LEU A 239 20.21 -13.18 -1.46
CA LEU A 239 21.42 -13.95 -1.14
C LEU A 239 22.44 -13.76 -2.28
N ARG A 240 23.56 -13.09 -1.98
CA ARG A 240 24.68 -12.92 -2.92
C ARG A 240 25.51 -14.19 -3.00
N ASN A 241 26.04 -14.49 -4.19
CA ASN A 241 27.12 -15.47 -4.36
C ASN A 241 28.33 -15.05 -3.48
N PRO A 242 28.88 -15.92 -2.61
CA PRO A 242 29.97 -15.56 -1.69
C PRO A 242 31.33 -15.28 -2.34
N SER A 243 31.43 -15.37 -3.67
CA SER A 243 32.71 -15.30 -4.39
C SER A 243 33.18 -13.87 -4.70
N PHE A 244 32.55 -12.84 -4.13
CA PHE A 244 32.96 -11.43 -4.20
C PHE A 244 32.69 -10.68 -2.90
#